data_AF-A0A165SLN9-F1
#
_entry.id   AF-A0A165SLN9-F1
#
_cell.length_a   1.000
_cell.length_b   1.000
_cell.length_c   1.000
_cell.angle_alpha   90.00
_cell.angle_beta   90.00
_cell.angle_gamma   90.00
#
_symmetry.space_group_name_H-M   'P 1'
#
loop_
_entity.id
_entity.type
_entity.pdbx_description
1 polymer ?
#
loop_
_entity_poly.entity_id
_entity_poly.type
_entity_poly.pdbx_seq_one_letter_code
_entity_poly.pdbx_strand_id
1 'polypeptide(L)'
;MFSTLLSAVLAAVALASQAGAEYHTIRFYNACGFGTPMLLASGDVLSYGEDYTSDGAFSSGIAYLQNGDQCGYNGEDCTLMEMTITNPTCAGCGSSADISLISPHSFSYWTSFAYFDGCDNTGANCPASGCSAAFYYSDETQVQVACQAENVGLLIAFCADATTLDANNLPGTSASSSSEAPSSTSTYVAPTTSTYVAPTTTSTYVAPTSSASSSFSLSSSASSSSAAASASSSAKCPARNTKRALRLKRSAEPEPGPKPIVNVAMHHRAHRASH
;
A
#
# COMPACT_ATOMS: atom_id res chain seq x y z
N MET A 1 -45.72 -57.15 -5.77
CA MET A 1 -45.72 -57.25 -7.24
C MET A 1 -45.70 -55.83 -7.79
N PHE A 2 -44.56 -55.43 -8.39
CA PHE A 2 -44.32 -54.38 -9.41
C PHE A 2 -44.77 -52.93 -9.08
N SER A 3 -44.03 -51.83 -9.30
CA SER A 3 -42.81 -51.55 -10.07
C SER A 3 -42.35 -50.12 -9.67
N THR A 4 -41.12 -49.92 -9.16
CA THR A 4 -39.96 -49.29 -9.84
C THR A 4 -40.16 -47.90 -10.49
N LEU A 5 -39.53 -46.88 -9.86
CA LEU A 5 -38.54 -45.93 -10.40
C LEU A 5 -38.89 -45.02 -11.60
N LEU A 6 -38.91 -43.70 -11.35
CA LEU A 6 -38.42 -42.60 -12.23
C LEU A 6 -38.43 -41.31 -11.37
N SER A 7 -37.37 -40.93 -10.66
CA SER A 7 -36.12 -40.29 -11.12
C SER A 7 -36.31 -39.20 -12.18
N ALA A 8 -36.42 -37.96 -11.72
CA ALA A 8 -35.69 -36.82 -12.28
C ALA A 8 -35.76 -35.64 -11.30
N VAL A 9 -34.83 -35.66 -10.33
CA VAL A 9 -34.39 -34.48 -9.60
C VAL A 9 -33.83 -33.51 -10.64
N LEU A 10 -34.60 -32.47 -10.99
CA LEU A 10 -34.04 -31.28 -11.65
C LEU A 10 -33.87 -30.19 -10.59
N ALA A 11 -33.03 -30.49 -9.59
CA ALA A 11 -32.39 -29.44 -8.81
C ALA A 11 -31.36 -28.78 -9.73
N ALA A 12 -31.83 -27.85 -10.57
CA ALA A 12 -30.96 -26.85 -11.15
C ALA A 12 -30.52 -25.93 -10.00
N VAL A 13 -29.56 -26.41 -9.21
CA VAL A 13 -28.70 -25.55 -8.43
C VAL A 13 -27.91 -24.78 -9.48
N ALA A 14 -28.45 -23.64 -9.89
CA ALA A 14 -27.65 -22.59 -10.48
C ALA A 14 -26.62 -22.22 -9.41
N LEU A 15 -25.48 -22.89 -9.44
CA LEU A 15 -24.23 -22.35 -8.97
C LEU A 15 -24.02 -21.10 -9.83
N ALA A 16 -24.63 -19.99 -9.44
CA ALA A 16 -24.12 -18.70 -9.77
C ALA A 16 -22.72 -18.70 -9.18
N SER A 17 -21.73 -19.02 -10.03
CA SER A 17 -20.39 -18.53 -9.84
C SER A 17 -20.54 -17.02 -9.77
N GLN A 18 -20.71 -16.50 -8.56
CA GLN A 18 -20.39 -15.11 -8.29
C GLN A 18 -18.94 -15.01 -8.71
N ALA A 19 -18.70 -14.50 -9.92
CA ALA A 19 -17.45 -13.84 -10.19
C ALA A 19 -17.41 -12.74 -9.14
N GLY A 20 -16.77 -13.02 -8.00
CA GLY A 20 -16.58 -12.04 -6.95
C GLY A 20 -15.76 -10.96 -7.60
N ALA A 21 -16.40 -9.85 -7.94
CA ALA A 21 -15.67 -8.66 -8.34
C ALA A 21 -14.73 -8.33 -7.17
N GLU A 22 -13.45 -8.14 -7.47
CA GLU A 22 -12.48 -7.68 -6.48
C GLU A 22 -12.96 -6.34 -5.94
N TYR A 23 -12.99 -6.20 -4.62
CA TYR A 23 -13.27 -4.93 -3.97
C TYR A 23 -12.47 -4.79 -2.68
N HIS A 24 -12.10 -3.56 -2.34
CA HIS A 24 -11.33 -3.28 -1.14
C HIS A 24 -11.84 -2.00 -0.47
N THR A 25 -11.89 -1.99 0.86
CA THR A 25 -12.31 -0.81 1.62
C THR A 25 -11.17 -0.27 2.45
N ILE A 26 -10.86 1.02 2.28
CA ILE A 26 -9.94 1.77 3.12
C ILE A 26 -10.77 2.61 4.08
N ARG A 27 -10.56 2.40 5.37
CA ARG A 27 -11.27 3.08 6.46
C ARG A 27 -10.29 3.88 7.29
N PHE A 28 -10.71 5.06 7.74
CA PHE A 28 -9.91 5.92 8.61
C PHE A 28 -10.45 5.98 10.02
N TYR A 29 -9.54 6.03 10.99
CA TYR A 29 -9.84 6.37 12.38
C TYR A 29 -8.91 7.46 12.88
N ASN A 30 -9.42 8.69 12.98
CA ASN A 30 -8.64 9.82 13.49
C ASN A 30 -8.91 10.06 14.98
N ALA A 31 -8.13 9.41 15.84
CA ALA A 31 -8.18 9.62 17.29
C ALA A 31 -7.42 10.88 17.76
N CYS A 32 -6.74 11.60 16.85
CA CYS A 32 -6.02 12.82 17.23
C CYS A 32 -6.99 13.95 17.63
N GLY A 33 -8.22 13.94 17.12
CA GLY A 33 -9.21 15.00 17.32
C GLY A 33 -8.94 16.28 16.53
N PHE A 34 -7.98 16.23 15.61
CA PHE A 34 -7.61 17.32 14.69
C PHE A 34 -7.04 16.73 13.41
N GLY A 35 -6.87 17.58 12.40
CA GLY A 35 -6.37 17.18 11.09
C GLY A 35 -7.39 16.39 10.27
N THR A 36 -7.07 16.23 8.99
CA THR A 36 -7.91 15.59 7.99
C THR A 36 -7.12 14.43 7.39
N PRO A 37 -7.56 13.17 7.56
CA PRO A 37 -6.99 12.06 6.81
C PRO A 37 -7.06 12.34 5.31
N MET A 38 -5.98 12.06 4.60
CA MET A 38 -5.90 12.17 3.15
C MET A 38 -5.66 10.79 2.58
N LEU A 39 -6.43 10.39 1.57
CA LEU A 39 -6.15 9.24 0.72
C LEU A 39 -5.92 9.72 -0.70
N LEU A 40 -4.79 9.36 -1.29
CA LEU A 40 -4.47 9.67 -2.68
C LEU A 40 -4.09 8.40 -3.43
N ALA A 41 -4.41 8.35 -4.71
CA ALA A 41 -3.80 7.41 -5.64
C ALA A 41 -3.80 8.02 -7.05
N SER A 42 -2.81 7.64 -7.87
CA SER A 42 -2.66 8.16 -9.25
C SER A 42 -2.61 9.70 -9.35
N GLY A 43 -2.21 10.38 -8.28
CA GLY A 43 -2.14 11.84 -8.22
C GLY A 43 -3.45 12.54 -7.88
N ASP A 44 -4.54 11.82 -7.64
CA ASP A 44 -5.83 12.38 -7.24
C ASP A 44 -6.12 12.13 -5.76
N VAL A 45 -6.81 13.08 -5.11
CA VAL A 45 -7.36 12.88 -3.76
C VAL A 45 -8.67 12.09 -3.88
N LEU A 46 -8.71 10.93 -3.22
CA LEU A 46 -9.83 10.00 -3.27
C LEU A 46 -10.71 10.04 -2.02
N SER A 47 -10.14 10.42 -0.87
CA SER A 47 -10.89 10.59 0.38
C SER A 47 -10.24 11.64 1.29
N TYR A 48 -11.09 12.31 2.07
CA TYR A 48 -10.74 13.23 3.15
C TYR A 48 -11.02 12.63 4.55
N GLY A 49 -11.03 11.30 4.65
CA GLY A 49 -11.26 10.55 5.89
C GLY A 49 -12.56 9.75 5.93
N GLU A 50 -13.40 9.88 4.91
CA GLU A 50 -14.53 8.96 4.70
C GLU A 50 -14.03 7.60 4.21
N ASP A 51 -14.82 6.55 4.41
CA ASP A 51 -14.53 5.23 3.83
C ASP A 51 -14.43 5.34 2.30
N TYR A 52 -13.39 4.73 1.75
CA TYR A 52 -13.19 4.60 0.31
C TYR A 52 -13.25 3.14 -0.08
N THR A 53 -14.12 2.78 -1.01
CA THR A 53 -14.20 1.43 -1.58
C THR A 53 -13.77 1.46 -3.04
N SER A 54 -12.80 0.63 -3.41
CA SER A 54 -12.44 0.38 -4.80
C SER A 54 -13.20 -0.82 -5.36
N ASP A 55 -13.70 -0.73 -6.60
CA ASP A 55 -14.33 -1.83 -7.35
C ASP A 55 -13.28 -2.65 -8.13
N GLY A 56 -12.13 -2.90 -7.50
CA GLY A 56 -11.01 -3.65 -8.05
C GLY A 56 -9.72 -3.42 -7.28
N ALA A 57 -8.60 -3.90 -7.83
CA ALA A 57 -7.26 -3.66 -7.28
C ALA A 57 -6.99 -2.16 -7.08
N PHE A 58 -6.41 -1.83 -5.93
CA PHE A 58 -6.02 -0.49 -5.54
C PHE A 58 -4.50 -0.43 -5.38
N SER A 59 -3.80 0.19 -6.34
CA SER A 59 -2.34 0.21 -6.38
C SER A 59 -1.77 1.61 -6.14
N SER A 60 -0.58 1.67 -5.55
CA SER A 60 0.17 2.93 -5.36
C SER A 60 -0.63 3.99 -4.60
N GLY A 61 -1.41 3.54 -3.61
CA GLY A 61 -2.13 4.42 -2.73
C GLY A 61 -1.23 4.95 -1.64
N ILE A 62 -1.45 6.20 -1.25
CA ILE A 62 -0.81 6.82 -0.11
C ILE A 62 -1.84 7.44 0.82
N ALA A 63 -1.56 7.43 2.11
CA ALA A 63 -2.35 8.13 3.09
C ALA A 63 -1.51 8.81 4.16
N TYR A 64 -2.00 9.92 4.68
CA TYR A 64 -1.35 10.70 5.74
C TYR A 64 -2.38 11.60 6.44
N LEU A 65 -2.03 12.19 7.59
CA LEU A 65 -2.88 13.13 8.31
C LEU A 65 -2.45 14.58 8.03
N GLN A 66 -3.25 15.30 7.24
CA GLN A 66 -3.03 16.72 6.97
C GLN A 66 -3.47 17.56 8.18
N ASN A 67 -2.62 18.46 8.65
CA ASN A 67 -3.01 19.47 9.64
C ASN A 67 -2.49 20.85 9.22
N GLY A 68 -3.38 21.70 8.70
CA GLY A 68 -2.98 22.95 8.03
C GLY A 68 -2.17 22.65 6.76
N ASP A 69 -1.06 23.36 6.55
CA ASP A 69 -0.19 23.24 5.37
C ASP A 69 1.12 22.48 5.67
N GLN A 70 1.16 21.67 6.73
CA GLN A 70 2.40 21.05 7.19
C GLN A 70 2.90 19.89 6.31
N CYS A 71 1.99 19.18 5.64
CA CYS A 71 2.33 18.09 4.73
C CYS A 71 2.27 18.62 3.30
N GLY A 72 3.19 18.17 2.45
CA GLY A 72 3.09 18.34 1.01
C GLY A 72 1.95 17.52 0.39
N TYR A 73 1.72 17.71 -0.91
CA TYR A 73 0.63 17.07 -1.63
C TYR A 73 0.73 15.53 -1.61
N ASN A 74 1.94 14.97 -1.62
CA ASN A 74 2.16 13.53 -1.55
C ASN A 74 2.56 13.10 -0.13
N GLY A 75 2.19 13.88 0.88
CA GLY A 75 2.55 13.62 2.28
C GLY A 75 4.03 13.91 2.60
N GLU A 76 4.73 14.71 1.80
CA GLU A 76 6.07 15.20 2.14
C GLU A 76 6.05 15.86 3.52
N ASP A 77 7.15 15.72 4.27
CA ASP A 77 7.31 16.18 5.66
C ASP A 77 6.41 15.48 6.70
N CYS A 78 5.56 14.54 6.28
CA CYS A 78 4.63 13.81 7.15
C CYS A 78 4.85 12.29 7.15
N THR A 79 4.25 11.61 8.13
CA THR A 79 4.28 10.15 8.22
C THR A 79 3.40 9.57 7.12
N LEU A 80 4.03 8.90 6.16
CA LEU A 80 3.36 8.35 5.00
C LEU A 80 2.96 6.90 5.26
N MET A 81 1.74 6.56 4.90
CA MET A 81 1.28 5.18 4.79
C MET A 81 1.18 4.84 3.31
N GLU A 82 1.89 3.81 2.86
CA GLU A 82 1.89 3.35 1.47
C GLU A 82 1.14 2.02 1.36
N MET A 83 0.38 1.83 0.29
CA MET A 83 -0.43 0.62 0.13
C MET A 83 -0.62 0.17 -1.32
N THR A 84 -0.72 -1.14 -1.48
CA THR A 84 -1.28 -1.81 -2.65
C THR A 84 -2.24 -2.88 -2.14
N ILE A 85 -3.53 -2.71 -2.37
CA ILE A 85 -4.56 -3.66 -1.97
C ILE A 85 -5.05 -4.39 -3.21
N THR A 86 -4.83 -5.71 -3.25
CA THR A 86 -5.28 -6.56 -4.35
C THR A 86 -5.53 -8.00 -3.89
N ASN A 87 -6.41 -8.69 -4.61
CA ASN A 87 -6.61 -10.12 -4.48
C ASN A 87 -5.37 -10.90 -4.96
N PRO A 88 -4.88 -11.89 -4.19
CA PRO A 88 -3.70 -12.64 -4.55
C PRO A 88 -3.92 -13.48 -5.82
N THR A 89 -3.08 -13.29 -6.83
CA THR A 89 -3.03 -14.14 -8.04
C THR A 89 -1.93 -15.22 -7.97
N CYS A 90 -1.02 -15.08 -7.01
CA CYS A 90 0.03 -16.02 -6.67
C CYS A 90 0.40 -15.90 -5.18
N ALA A 91 1.12 -16.88 -4.64
CA ALA A 91 1.60 -16.85 -3.27
C ALA A 91 2.57 -15.67 -3.08
N GLY A 92 2.23 -14.75 -2.17
CA GLY A 92 3.01 -13.54 -1.89
C GLY A 92 2.64 -12.35 -2.77
N CYS A 93 1.63 -12.47 -3.64
CA CYS A 93 1.23 -11.45 -4.60
C CYS A 93 -0.06 -10.72 -4.22
N GLY A 94 -0.59 -10.97 -3.02
CA GLY A 94 -1.74 -10.26 -2.47
C GLY A 94 -1.41 -8.83 -2.03
N SER A 95 -2.27 -8.30 -1.17
CA SER A 95 -2.17 -6.95 -0.64
C SER A 95 -0.90 -6.74 0.19
N SER A 96 -0.35 -5.54 0.14
CA SER A 96 0.76 -5.09 0.98
C SER A 96 0.58 -3.64 1.41
N ALA A 97 1.08 -3.33 2.60
CA ALA A 97 1.02 -2.02 3.21
C ALA A 97 2.25 -1.78 4.08
N ASP A 98 2.66 -0.52 4.20
CA ASP A 98 3.78 -0.11 5.04
C ASP A 98 3.68 1.35 5.47
N ILE A 99 4.54 1.72 6.43
CA ILE A 99 4.71 3.10 6.89
C ILE A 99 6.09 3.54 6.43
N SER A 100 6.19 4.71 5.82
CA SER A 100 7.42 5.23 5.24
C SER A 100 7.81 6.56 5.87
N LEU A 101 9.05 6.61 6.34
CA LEU A 101 9.75 7.78 6.86
C LEU A 101 11.05 8.01 6.05
N ILE A 102 11.07 7.51 4.81
CA ILE A 102 12.14 7.77 3.85
C ILE A 102 11.98 9.22 3.38
N SER A 103 13.05 10.02 3.49
CA SER A 103 13.06 11.42 3.04
C SER A 103 12.48 11.56 1.62
N PRO A 104 11.55 12.51 1.37
CA PRO A 104 11.19 13.66 2.21
C PRO A 104 10.12 13.40 3.29
N HIS A 105 9.70 12.16 3.52
CA HIS A 105 8.74 11.83 4.57
C HIS A 105 9.41 11.79 5.94
N SER A 106 8.68 12.19 6.98
CA SER A 106 9.22 12.31 8.34
C SER A 106 8.13 12.04 9.38
N PHE A 107 8.51 11.81 10.64
CA PHE A 107 7.50 11.54 11.66
C PHE A 107 6.71 12.82 11.98
N SER A 108 5.39 12.82 11.75
CA SER A 108 4.50 13.94 12.10
C SER A 108 3.56 13.56 13.24
N TYR A 109 2.83 12.46 13.09
CA TYR A 109 1.93 11.93 14.11
C TYR A 109 2.04 10.42 14.20
N TRP A 110 1.51 9.88 15.30
CA TRP A 110 1.29 8.45 15.43
C TRP A 110 0.38 7.98 14.28
N THR A 111 0.91 7.11 13.43
CA THR A 111 0.17 6.43 12.37
C THR A 111 0.30 4.92 12.56
N SER A 112 -0.79 4.20 12.32
CA SER A 112 -0.82 2.74 12.27
C SER A 112 -1.82 2.27 11.23
N PHE A 113 -1.70 1.02 10.81
CA PHE A 113 -2.71 0.38 9.98
C PHE A 113 -2.91 -1.07 10.39
N ALA A 114 -4.06 -1.64 10.04
CA ALA A 114 -4.34 -3.06 10.16
C ALA A 114 -5.31 -3.51 9.06
N TYR A 115 -5.13 -4.74 8.57
CA TYR A 115 -6.12 -5.36 7.69
C TYR A 115 -7.38 -5.75 8.47
N PHE A 116 -8.52 -5.74 7.76
CA PHE A 116 -9.80 -6.29 8.22
C PHE A 116 -10.50 -7.00 7.06
N ASP A 117 -11.54 -7.78 7.34
CA ASP A 117 -12.21 -8.68 6.37
C ASP A 117 -11.21 -9.66 5.71
N GLY A 118 -10.15 -10.00 6.44
CA GLY A 118 -9.02 -10.79 5.98
C GLY A 118 -7.71 -10.34 6.62
N CYS A 119 -6.91 -11.28 7.13
CA CYS A 119 -5.70 -10.99 7.91
C CYS A 119 -5.94 -10.04 9.11
N ASP A 120 -7.11 -10.17 9.75
CA ASP A 120 -7.60 -9.22 10.74
C ASP A 120 -6.56 -8.87 11.81
N ASN A 121 -6.44 -7.56 12.09
CA ASN A 121 -5.51 -6.98 13.07
C ASN A 121 -4.02 -7.17 12.73
N THR A 122 -3.69 -7.73 11.56
CA THR A 122 -2.32 -7.79 11.06
C THR A 122 -1.97 -6.45 10.44
N GLY A 123 -0.88 -5.83 10.88
CA GLY A 123 -0.50 -4.49 10.43
C GLY A 123 0.75 -3.98 11.10
N ALA A 124 0.96 -2.66 11.01
CA ALA A 124 2.12 -1.99 11.58
C ALA A 124 1.68 -0.79 12.42
N ASN A 125 2.48 -0.50 13.46
CA ASN A 125 2.21 0.58 14.39
C ASN A 125 3.46 1.45 14.59
N CYS A 126 3.34 2.74 14.30
CA CYS A 126 4.39 3.73 14.49
C CYS A 126 3.95 4.85 15.45
N PRO A 127 4.09 4.68 16.78
CA PRO A 127 3.61 5.64 17.76
C PRO A 127 4.51 6.85 18.00
N ALA A 128 5.76 6.80 17.52
CA ALA A 128 6.76 7.84 17.75
C ALA A 128 7.81 7.83 16.63
N SER A 129 8.56 8.92 16.52
CA SER A 129 9.76 9.00 15.67
C SER A 129 10.75 7.89 16.04
N GLY A 130 11.31 7.21 15.04
CA GLY A 130 12.24 6.10 15.25
C GLY A 130 11.57 4.74 15.50
N CYS A 131 10.27 4.61 15.22
CA CYS A 131 9.56 3.33 15.29
C CYS A 131 10.18 2.28 14.35
N SER A 132 10.38 1.06 14.84
CA SER A 132 10.96 -0.03 14.04
C SER A 132 10.02 -0.59 12.97
N ALA A 133 8.79 -0.07 12.89
CA ALA A 133 7.74 -0.53 11.99
C ALA A 133 7.62 0.32 10.71
N ALA A 134 8.51 1.31 10.54
CA ALA A 134 8.55 2.18 9.36
C ALA A 134 9.83 1.99 8.57
N PHE A 135 9.75 2.26 7.27
CA PHE A 135 10.89 2.34 6.37
C PHE A 135 11.66 3.63 6.59
N TYR A 136 12.99 3.55 6.68
CA TYR A 136 13.91 4.70 6.75
C TYR A 136 14.84 4.78 5.54
N TYR A 137 15.02 3.67 4.83
CA TYR A 137 15.87 3.57 3.65
C TYR A 137 15.17 2.76 2.55
N SER A 138 15.49 3.05 1.29
CA SER A 138 14.82 2.43 0.14
C SER A 138 15.20 0.97 -0.12
N ASP A 139 16.24 0.47 0.54
CA ASP A 139 16.70 -0.92 0.43
C ASP A 139 16.24 -1.80 1.60
N GLU A 140 15.50 -1.24 2.56
CA GLU A 140 14.83 -2.03 3.58
C GLU A 140 13.65 -2.80 2.97
N THR A 141 13.39 -4.00 3.48
CA THR A 141 12.29 -4.86 2.98
C THR A 141 11.50 -5.54 4.10
N GLN A 142 11.91 -5.35 5.36
CA GLN A 142 11.41 -6.15 6.49
C GLN A 142 10.16 -5.60 7.19
N VAL A 143 9.76 -4.34 6.93
CA VAL A 143 8.64 -3.71 7.66
C VAL A 143 7.34 -3.65 6.84
N GLN A 144 7.36 -4.12 5.60
CA GLN A 144 6.16 -4.29 4.81
C GLN A 144 5.33 -5.45 5.34
N VAL A 145 4.04 -5.20 5.52
CA VAL A 145 3.08 -6.19 6.00
C VAL A 145 2.21 -6.64 4.83
N ALA A 146 2.23 -7.95 4.56
CA ALA A 146 1.46 -8.53 3.47
C ALA A 146 0.22 -9.26 3.98
N CYS A 147 -0.85 -9.25 3.18
CA CYS A 147 -2.04 -10.06 3.37
C CYS A 147 -2.36 -10.85 2.09
N GLN A 148 -2.70 -12.12 2.25
CA GLN A 148 -3.01 -13.05 1.15
C GLN A 148 -4.48 -13.49 1.16
N ALA A 149 -5.37 -12.71 1.78
CA ALA A 149 -6.81 -12.91 1.70
C ALA A 149 -7.39 -12.08 0.55
N GLU A 150 -8.51 -12.54 0.00
CA GLU A 150 -9.28 -11.78 -1.00
C GLU A 150 -10.18 -10.75 -0.32
N ASN A 151 -10.42 -9.65 -1.02
CA ASN A 151 -11.32 -8.55 -0.68
C ASN A 151 -11.07 -7.95 0.71
N VAL A 152 -9.81 -7.88 1.10
CA VAL A 152 -9.42 -7.30 2.38
C VAL A 152 -9.71 -5.81 2.41
N GLY A 153 -10.08 -5.33 3.59
CA GLY A 153 -10.06 -3.93 3.94
C GLY A 153 -8.78 -3.53 4.66
N LEU A 154 -8.53 -2.23 4.73
CA LEU A 154 -7.42 -1.62 5.44
C LEU A 154 -7.93 -0.51 6.36
N LEU A 155 -7.77 -0.68 7.67
CA LEU A 155 -8.01 0.36 8.66
C LEU A 155 -6.72 1.14 8.86
N ILE A 156 -6.76 2.46 8.64
CA ILE A 156 -5.66 3.38 8.92
C ILE A 156 -6.07 4.22 10.13
N ALA A 157 -5.27 4.20 11.19
CA ALA A 157 -5.54 4.93 12.41
C ALA A 157 -4.45 5.98 12.69
N PHE A 158 -4.89 7.17 13.08
CA PHE A 158 -4.03 8.25 13.55
C PHE A 158 -4.24 8.48 15.04
N CYS A 159 -3.15 8.65 15.79
CA CYS A 159 -3.13 8.73 17.25
C CYS A 159 -3.77 7.54 17.96
N ALA A 160 -3.75 6.37 17.34
CA ALA A 160 -4.24 5.10 17.89
C ALA A 160 -3.52 3.92 17.22
N ASP A 161 -3.65 2.74 17.82
CA ASP A 161 -3.12 1.48 17.30
C ASP A 161 -4.21 0.67 16.57
N ALA A 162 -4.23 0.73 15.24
CA ALA A 162 -5.16 0.01 14.38
C ALA A 162 -5.14 -1.50 14.61
N THR A 163 -4.02 -2.08 15.05
CA THR A 163 -3.92 -3.54 15.31
C THR A 163 -4.70 -3.98 16.56
N THR A 164 -5.23 -3.03 17.32
CA THR A 164 -6.03 -3.26 18.52
C THR A 164 -7.48 -2.82 18.38
N LEU A 165 -7.84 -2.25 17.22
CA LEU A 165 -9.17 -1.72 16.95
C LEU A 165 -10.01 -2.70 16.15
N ASP A 166 -11.29 -2.77 16.47
CA ASP A 166 -12.27 -3.45 15.63
C ASP A 166 -12.73 -2.48 14.53
N ALA A 167 -12.33 -2.74 13.28
CA ALA A 167 -12.70 -1.91 12.14
C ALA A 167 -14.23 -1.79 11.97
N ASN A 168 -15.01 -2.76 12.44
CA ASN A 168 -16.47 -2.76 12.36
C ASN A 168 -17.15 -2.05 13.54
N ASN A 169 -16.38 -1.69 14.58
CA ASN A 169 -16.90 -1.09 15.80
C ASN A 169 -15.90 -0.07 16.37
N LEU A 170 -15.62 0.97 15.58
CA LEU A 170 -14.66 2.00 15.97
C LEU A 170 -15.20 2.87 17.12
N PRO A 171 -14.35 3.25 18.10
CA PRO A 171 -14.78 4.12 19.19
C PRO A 171 -15.10 5.53 18.69
N GLY A 172 -16.29 6.05 19.00
CA GLY A 172 -16.66 7.42 18.67
C GLY A 172 -17.26 7.63 17.27
N THR A 173 -17.22 6.61 16.40
CA THR A 173 -18.18 6.52 15.28
C THR A 173 -19.50 6.09 15.87
N SER A 174 -20.21 7.03 16.51
CA SER A 174 -21.63 6.81 16.81
C SER A 174 -22.27 6.54 15.47
N ALA A 175 -22.74 5.31 15.26
CA ALA A 175 -23.49 4.94 14.07
C ALA A 175 -24.66 5.92 13.96
N SER A 176 -24.49 6.96 13.15
CA SER A 176 -25.59 7.74 12.62
C SER A 176 -26.37 6.75 11.79
N SER A 177 -27.27 6.06 12.49
CA SER A 177 -28.25 5.15 11.93
C SER A 177 -28.90 5.95 10.82
N SER A 178 -28.63 5.55 9.59
CA SER A 178 -29.27 6.06 8.41
C SER A 178 -30.76 5.75 8.51
N SER A 179 -31.48 6.64 9.19
CA SER A 179 -32.93 6.71 9.08
C SER A 179 -33.23 6.98 7.61
N GLU A 180 -33.76 5.95 6.94
CA GLU A 180 -34.28 5.98 5.58
C GLU A 180 -34.98 7.32 5.31
N ALA A 181 -34.44 8.12 4.39
CA ALA A 181 -35.12 9.32 3.94
C ALA A 181 -36.39 8.90 3.17
N PRO A 182 -37.58 9.43 3.51
CA PRO A 182 -38.79 9.11 2.77
C PRO A 182 -38.70 9.71 1.36
N SER A 183 -38.97 8.85 0.38
CA SER A 183 -39.08 9.19 -1.05
C SER A 183 -40.04 10.37 -1.23
N SER A 184 -39.52 11.54 -1.61
CA SER A 184 -40.33 12.67 -2.05
C SER A 184 -40.25 12.79 -3.57
N THR A 185 -41.40 12.57 -4.20
CA THR A 185 -41.63 12.71 -5.64
C THR A 185 -41.46 14.18 -6.04
N SER A 186 -40.37 14.51 -6.74
CA SER A 186 -40.13 15.86 -7.26
C SER A 186 -40.75 16.03 -8.64
N THR A 187 -41.61 17.04 -8.77
CA THR A 187 -42.25 17.44 -10.04
C THR A 187 -41.29 18.37 -10.78
N TYR A 188 -40.86 17.97 -11.97
CA TYR A 188 -39.92 18.71 -12.82
C TYR A 188 -40.58 19.97 -13.39
N VAL A 189 -40.00 21.15 -13.12
CA VAL A 189 -40.34 22.42 -13.80
C VAL A 189 -39.10 22.90 -14.55
N ALA A 190 -39.28 23.12 -15.86
CA ALA A 190 -38.21 23.48 -16.79
C ALA A 190 -37.68 24.92 -16.57
N PRO A 191 -36.35 25.14 -16.65
CA PRO A 191 -35.77 26.48 -16.53
C PRO A 191 -35.80 27.27 -17.85
N THR A 192 -36.20 28.53 -17.75
CA THR A 192 -36.11 29.57 -18.80
C THR A 192 -34.68 30.09 -18.99
N THR A 193 -34.35 30.33 -20.26
CA THR A 193 -33.11 30.88 -20.81
C THR A 193 -32.66 32.19 -20.16
N SER A 194 -31.44 32.20 -19.61
CA SER A 194 -30.73 33.40 -19.16
C SER A 194 -29.55 33.71 -20.10
N THR A 195 -29.50 34.95 -20.54
CA THR A 195 -28.55 35.53 -21.49
C THR A 195 -27.15 35.65 -20.87
N TYR A 196 -26.14 35.10 -21.53
CA TYR A 196 -24.72 35.17 -21.14
C TYR A 196 -24.09 36.45 -21.72
N VAL A 197 -23.48 37.28 -20.86
CA VAL A 197 -22.64 38.42 -21.26
C VAL A 197 -21.19 38.06 -20.96
N ALA A 198 -20.34 38.08 -22.00
CA ALA A 198 -18.92 37.74 -21.89
C ALA A 198 -18.11 38.87 -21.22
N PRO A 199 -17.21 38.56 -20.27
CA PRO A 199 -16.28 39.53 -19.71
C PRO A 199 -15.04 39.69 -20.60
N THR A 200 -14.71 40.95 -20.89
CA THR A 200 -13.48 41.38 -21.58
C THR A 200 -12.37 41.57 -20.55
N THR A 201 -11.33 40.74 -20.57
CA THR A 201 -10.12 40.94 -19.74
C THR A 201 -8.93 41.31 -20.60
N THR A 202 -8.53 42.57 -20.50
CA THR A 202 -7.28 43.12 -21.03
C THR A 202 -6.14 42.69 -20.11
N SER A 203 -5.23 41.85 -20.60
CA SER A 203 -4.03 41.40 -19.87
C SER A 203 -2.80 42.14 -20.37
N THR A 204 -2.25 43.04 -19.54
CA THR A 204 -0.96 43.71 -19.76
C THR A 204 0.17 42.80 -19.28
N TYR A 205 0.90 42.21 -20.23
CA TYR A 205 2.10 41.42 -19.98
C TYR A 205 3.31 42.36 -19.75
N VAL A 206 3.93 42.29 -18.58
CA VAL A 206 5.22 42.94 -18.27
C VAL A 206 6.27 41.84 -18.15
N ALA A 207 7.26 41.86 -19.05
CA ALA A 207 8.37 40.92 -19.06
C ALA A 207 9.37 41.23 -17.94
N PRO A 208 9.87 40.22 -17.19
CA PRO A 208 11.00 40.40 -16.30
C PRO A 208 12.32 40.31 -17.06
N THR A 209 13.04 41.44 -17.10
CA THR A 209 14.46 41.53 -17.43
C THR A 209 15.25 41.27 -16.15
N SER A 210 16.12 40.26 -16.12
CA SER A 210 17.33 40.25 -15.26
C SER A 210 18.29 39.14 -15.65
N SER A 211 19.37 39.60 -16.29
CA SER A 211 20.66 38.97 -16.45
C SER A 211 21.43 38.92 -15.13
N ALA A 212 21.98 37.76 -14.78
CA ALA A 212 23.20 37.66 -13.96
C ALA A 212 23.85 36.28 -14.11
N SER A 213 24.86 36.22 -14.96
CA SER A 213 25.79 35.11 -15.12
C SER A 213 26.62 34.97 -13.85
N SER A 214 26.60 33.79 -13.21
CA SER A 214 27.53 33.43 -12.15
C SER A 214 28.15 32.07 -12.49
N SER A 215 29.34 32.11 -13.06
CA SER A 215 30.23 30.97 -13.26
C SER A 215 30.83 30.55 -11.92
N PHE A 216 30.47 29.37 -11.41
CA PHE A 216 31.23 28.72 -10.35
C PHE A 216 32.02 27.55 -10.92
N SER A 217 33.34 27.69 -10.80
CA SER A 217 34.35 26.75 -11.23
C SER A 217 34.36 25.49 -10.37
N LEU A 218 34.56 24.36 -11.06
CA LEU A 218 34.89 23.06 -10.49
C LEU A 218 36.14 23.14 -9.60
N SER A 219 36.08 22.50 -8.43
CA SER A 219 37.27 22.04 -7.72
C SER A 219 37.06 20.61 -7.26
N SER A 220 37.47 19.71 -8.14
CA SER A 220 37.72 18.30 -7.84
C SER A 220 38.93 18.22 -6.91
N SER A 221 38.74 17.76 -5.69
CA SER A 221 39.83 17.29 -4.83
C SER A 221 39.60 15.81 -4.54
N ALA A 222 40.19 14.99 -5.40
CA ALA A 222 40.45 13.59 -5.11
C ALA A 222 41.46 13.53 -3.95
N SER A 223 41.07 12.90 -2.84
CA SER A 223 42.00 12.45 -1.81
C SER A 223 41.88 10.94 -1.70
N SER A 224 42.75 10.27 -2.45
CA SER A 224 43.15 8.90 -2.25
C SER A 224 44.05 8.82 -1.02
N SER A 225 43.74 7.94 -0.06
CA SER A 225 44.70 7.44 0.92
C SER A 225 44.21 6.15 1.58
N SER A 226 44.86 5.07 1.15
CA SER A 226 45.42 3.97 1.96
C SER A 226 44.52 3.14 2.89
N ALA A 227 44.46 1.86 2.50
CA ALA A 227 44.19 0.71 3.34
C ALA A 227 44.98 0.70 4.66
N ALA A 228 44.32 0.28 5.73
CA ALA A 228 44.95 -0.35 6.87
C ALA A 228 44.11 -1.57 7.27
N ALA A 229 44.65 -2.75 6.97
CA ALA A 229 44.20 -4.00 7.56
C ALA A 229 44.49 -3.97 9.07
N SER A 230 43.54 -4.43 9.88
CA SER A 230 43.82 -4.84 11.25
C SER A 230 42.98 -6.06 11.56
N ALA A 231 43.69 -7.17 11.70
CA ALA A 231 43.22 -8.46 12.15
C ALA A 231 42.94 -8.44 13.67
N SER A 232 42.29 -9.51 14.11
CA SER A 232 42.23 -10.03 15.48
C SER A 232 41.15 -9.44 16.40
N SER A 233 40.10 -10.22 16.67
CA SER A 233 40.19 -11.24 17.72
C SER A 233 38.91 -12.06 17.83
N SER A 234 39.12 -13.36 17.97
CA SER A 234 38.14 -14.42 18.12
C SER A 234 37.35 -14.28 19.44
N ALA A 235 36.03 -14.14 19.35
CA ALA A 235 35.14 -14.36 20.49
C ALA A 235 34.43 -15.71 20.33
N LYS A 236 34.81 -16.64 21.20
CA LYS A 236 34.27 -17.99 21.36
C LYS A 236 32.77 -17.97 21.66
N CYS A 237 31.99 -18.68 20.87
CA CYS A 237 30.68 -19.16 21.28
C CYS A 237 30.84 -20.28 22.32
N PRO A 238 30.22 -20.19 23.52
CA PRO A 238 30.08 -21.36 24.38
C PRO A 238 28.94 -22.25 23.84
N ALA A 239 29.32 -23.43 23.38
CA ALA A 239 28.43 -24.54 23.13
C ALA A 239 27.68 -24.90 24.42
N ARG A 240 26.34 -24.91 24.39
CA ARG A 240 25.54 -25.71 25.32
C ARG A 240 24.74 -26.74 24.56
N ASN A 241 25.20 -27.95 24.80
CA ASN A 241 24.72 -29.24 24.36
C ASN A 241 23.45 -29.59 25.15
N THR A 242 22.29 -29.66 24.50
CA THR A 242 21.15 -30.40 25.04
C THR A 242 20.40 -31.12 23.93
N LYS A 243 20.64 -32.43 23.95
CA LYS A 243 19.94 -33.49 23.22
C LYS A 243 18.43 -33.35 23.35
N ARG A 244 17.72 -33.30 22.23
CA ARG A 244 16.36 -33.87 22.17
C ARG A 244 16.14 -34.52 20.81
N ALA A 245 16.26 -35.84 20.81
CA ALA A 245 15.87 -36.69 19.71
C ALA A 245 14.34 -36.68 19.60
N LEU A 246 13.81 -36.20 18.48
CA LEU A 246 12.49 -36.58 18.00
C LEU A 246 12.62 -37.06 16.56
N ARG A 247 12.41 -38.37 16.47
CA ARG A 247 12.49 -39.23 15.29
C ARG A 247 11.20 -39.05 14.51
N LEU A 248 11.20 -38.19 13.49
CA LEU A 248 10.11 -38.13 12.51
C LEU A 248 10.55 -38.82 11.22
N LYS A 249 9.84 -39.89 10.93
CA LYS A 249 10.01 -40.88 9.88
C LYS A 249 9.56 -40.23 8.56
N ARG A 250 10.50 -39.65 7.80
CA ARG A 250 10.21 -39.14 6.45
C ARG A 250 10.37 -40.29 5.47
N SER A 251 9.26 -40.68 4.84
CA SER A 251 9.23 -41.63 3.73
C SER A 251 10.11 -41.10 2.60
N ALA A 252 10.99 -41.96 2.10
CA ALA A 252 11.86 -41.69 0.96
C ALA A 252 11.02 -41.71 -0.32
N GLU A 253 10.84 -40.55 -0.94
CA GLU A 253 10.55 -40.47 -2.38
C GLU A 253 11.86 -40.70 -3.16
N PRO A 254 11.80 -41.39 -4.31
CA PRO A 254 12.97 -41.61 -5.16
C PRO A 254 13.42 -40.31 -5.83
N GLU A 255 14.73 -40.03 -5.75
CA GLU A 255 15.36 -38.88 -6.40
C GLU A 255 15.17 -38.90 -7.94
N PRO A 256 14.84 -37.75 -8.55
CA PRO A 256 14.91 -37.60 -10.00
C PRO A 256 16.37 -37.53 -10.45
N GLY A 257 16.75 -38.43 -11.36
CA GLY A 257 18.09 -38.55 -11.91
C GLY A 257 18.62 -37.28 -12.62
N PRO A 258 19.94 -37.20 -12.86
CA PRO A 258 20.61 -36.01 -13.37
C PRO A 258 20.14 -35.67 -14.78
N LYS A 259 19.65 -34.43 -14.95
CA LYS A 259 19.29 -33.86 -16.25
C LYS A 259 20.54 -33.62 -17.10
N PRO A 260 20.50 -33.85 -18.43
CA PRO A 260 21.61 -33.58 -19.33
C PRO A 260 21.89 -32.07 -19.43
N ILE A 261 23.16 -31.71 -19.31
CA ILE A 261 23.68 -30.35 -19.51
C ILE A 261 23.59 -30.02 -21.00
N VAL A 262 22.72 -29.09 -21.37
CA VAL A 262 22.64 -28.53 -22.73
C VAL A 262 23.60 -27.35 -22.79
N ASN A 263 24.72 -27.53 -23.48
CA ASN A 263 25.65 -26.43 -23.80
C ASN A 263 25.01 -25.52 -24.85
N VAL A 264 24.53 -24.34 -24.43
CA VAL A 264 24.07 -23.29 -25.34
C VAL A 264 25.29 -22.47 -25.78
N ALA A 265 25.68 -22.62 -27.04
CA ALA A 265 26.72 -21.80 -27.65
C ALA A 265 26.20 -20.37 -27.88
N MET A 266 26.72 -19.40 -27.12
CA MET A 266 26.49 -17.97 -27.39
C MET A 266 27.31 -17.54 -28.62
N HIS A 267 26.61 -17.23 -29.71
CA HIS A 267 27.19 -16.52 -30.85
C HIS A 267 27.22 -15.01 -30.56
N HIS A 268 28.42 -14.47 -30.28
CA HIS A 268 28.65 -13.03 -30.31
C HIS A 268 28.62 -12.50 -31.75
N ARG A 269 27.60 -11.69 -32.06
CA ARG A 269 27.50 -10.94 -33.32
C ARG A 269 28.19 -9.59 -33.13
N ALA A 270 29.36 -9.43 -33.74
CA ALA A 270 30.08 -8.17 -33.78
C ALA A 270 29.37 -7.16 -34.71
N HIS A 271 29.01 -6.00 -34.16
CA HIS A 271 28.58 -4.84 -34.95
C HIS A 271 29.81 -4.10 -35.48
N ARG A 272 29.97 -4.07 -36.81
CA ARG A 272 30.86 -3.14 -37.50
C ARG A 272 30.17 -1.78 -37.61
N ALA A 273 30.84 -0.76 -37.10
CA ALA A 273 30.57 0.64 -37.42
C ALA A 273 31.16 0.97 -38.79
N SER A 274 30.40 1.68 -39.62
CA SER A 274 30.86 2.29 -40.86
C SER A 274 30.91 3.80 -40.66
N HIS A 275 32.06 4.38 -41.00
CA HIS A 275 32.28 5.81 -41.23
C HIS A 275 31.69 6.24 -42.58
#